data_AF-A0A1F9AZA4-F1
#
_entry.id   AF-A0A1F9AZA4-F1
#
_cell.length_a   1.000
_cell.length_b   1.000
_cell.length_c   1.000
_cell.angle_alpha   90.00
_cell.angle_beta   90.00
_cell.angle_gamma   90.00
#
_symmetry.space_group_name_H-M   'P 1'
#
loop_
_entity.id
_entity.type
_entity.pdbx_description
1 polymer ?
#
loop_
_entity_poly.entity_id
_entity_poly.type
_entity_poly.pdbx_seq_one_letter_code
_entity_poly.pdbx_strand_id
1 'polypeptide(L)'
;MRNIIFILSYVMAVLSGLAVLFIRNNEKQKMAAIVAALFLLSFFVNIDPSQTLFLKIACIVAFAMAILSGVIGIFSNEEYIRIGSIVVGIVSLVVSLLILFMFLEFRPL
;
A
#
# COMPACT_ATOMS: atom_id res chain seq x y z
N MET A 1 3.67 10.16 -20.28
CA MET A 1 4.42 10.46 -19.05
C MET A 1 3.60 10.23 -17.78
N ARG A 2 2.36 10.75 -17.68
CA ARG A 2 1.48 10.53 -16.51
C ARG A 2 1.33 9.04 -16.13
N ASN A 3 1.19 8.17 -17.13
CA ASN A 3 1.12 6.71 -16.93
C ASN A 3 2.36 6.11 -16.24
N ILE A 4 3.55 6.64 -16.46
CA ILE A 4 4.77 6.11 -15.84
C ILE A 4 4.89 6.60 -14.40
N ILE A 5 4.51 7.86 -14.14
CA ILE A 5 4.60 8.50 -12.84
C ILE A 5 3.70 7.80 -11.81
N PHE A 6 2.45 7.49 -12.16
CA PHE A 6 1.54 6.84 -11.20
C PHE A 6 1.95 5.38 -10.92
N ILE A 7 2.44 4.64 -11.92
CA ILE A 7 2.98 3.28 -11.74
C ILE A 7 4.18 3.31 -10.79
N LEU A 8 5.17 4.17 -11.06
CA LEU A 8 6.34 4.30 -10.21
C LEU A 8 5.96 4.74 -8.80
N SER A 9 5.01 5.66 -8.66
CA SER A 9 4.52 6.10 -7.36
C SER A 9 3.92 4.94 -6.58
N TYR A 10 3.10 4.10 -7.21
CA TYR A 10 2.53 2.93 -6.55
C TYR A 10 3.61 1.91 -6.15
N VAL A 11 4.54 1.58 -7.05
CA VAL A 11 5.64 0.64 -6.76
C VAL A 11 6.49 1.13 -5.59
N MET A 12 6.85 2.41 -5.58
CA MET A 12 7.64 3.00 -4.50
C MET A 12 6.89 3.01 -3.16
N ALA A 13 5.57 3.23 -3.19
CA ALA A 13 4.73 3.14 -1.99
C ALA A 13 4.72 1.71 -1.42
N VAL A 14 4.57 0.69 -2.27
CA VAL A 14 4.57 -0.72 -1.85
C VAL A 14 5.93 -1.12 -1.27
N LEU A 15 7.03 -0.79 -1.95
CA LEU A 15 8.38 -1.11 -1.48
C LEU A 15 8.70 -0.42 -0.15
N SER A 16 8.33 0.85 -0.02
CA SER A 16 8.58 1.62 1.21
C SER A 16 7.70 1.12 2.36
N GLY A 17 6.44 0.76 2.08
CA GLY A 17 5.53 0.14 3.04
C GLY A 17 6.04 -1.23 3.53
N LEU A 18 6.60 -2.03 2.62
CA LEU A 18 7.22 -3.31 3.00
C LEU A 18 8.45 -3.10 3.88
N ALA A 19 9.27 -2.08 3.58
CA ALA A 19 10.46 -1.77 4.37
C ALA A 19 10.14 -1.42 5.83
N VAL A 20 9.00 -0.78 6.09
CA VAL A 20 8.53 -0.43 7.46
C VAL A 20 8.42 -1.68 8.36
N LEU A 21 8.15 -2.86 7.81
CA LEU A 21 8.00 -4.09 8.57
C LEU A 21 9.33 -4.65 9.09
N PHE A 22 10.43 -4.38 8.39
CA PHE A 22 11.73 -5.01 8.65
C PHE A 22 12.76 -4.04 9.23
N ILE A 23 12.47 -2.73 9.24
CA ILE A 23 13.36 -1.72 9.82
C ILE A 23 13.15 -1.65 11.34
N ARG A 24 14.19 -2.02 12.10
CA ARG A 24 14.19 -1.94 13.58
C ARG A 24 14.50 -0.54 14.13
N ASN A 25 15.16 0.31 13.35
CA ASN A 25 15.48 1.68 13.77
C ASN A 25 14.25 2.58 13.57
N ASN A 26 13.74 3.14 14.66
CA ASN A 26 12.50 3.93 14.67
C ASN A 26 12.57 5.17 13.74
N GLU A 27 13.70 5.86 13.64
CA GLU A 27 13.83 7.02 12.75
C GLU A 27 13.78 6.61 11.27
N LYS A 28 14.49 5.54 10.91
CA LYS A 28 14.44 4.99 9.54
C LYS A 28 13.06 4.44 9.20
N GLN A 29 12.37 3.84 10.17
CA GLN A 29 11.02 3.32 9.99
C GLN A 29 10.01 4.45 9.74
N LYS A 30 10.09 5.54 10.53
CA LYS A 30 9.28 6.75 10.31
C LYS A 30 9.55 7.37 8.95
N MET A 31 10.82 7.48 8.55
CA MET A 31 11.19 8.02 7.24
C MET A 31 10.61 7.16 6.10
N ALA A 32 10.74 5.83 6.19
CA ALA A 32 10.14 4.90 5.22
C ALA A 32 8.61 5.04 5.15
N ALA A 33 7.94 5.19 6.29
CA ALA A 33 6.50 5.41 6.35
C ALA A 33 6.08 6.73 5.70
N ILE A 34 6.81 7.83 5.94
CA ILE A 34 6.56 9.13 5.30
C ILE A 34 6.74 9.01 3.78
N VAL A 35 7.83 8.37 3.33
CA VAL A 35 8.10 8.15 1.90
C VAL A 35 6.98 7.31 1.27
N ALA A 36 6.55 6.24 1.93
CA ALA A 36 5.44 5.41 1.47
C ALA A 36 4.15 6.24 1.33
N ALA A 37 3.82 7.07 2.32
CA ALA A 37 2.63 7.92 2.30
C ALA A 37 2.67 8.97 1.18
N LEU A 38 3.80 9.62 0.94
CA LEU A 38 3.97 10.60 -0.14
C LEU A 38 3.81 9.96 -1.51
N PHE A 39 4.40 8.79 -1.73
CA PHE A 39 4.27 8.06 -2.98
C PHE A 39 2.85 7.51 -3.18
N LEU A 40 2.19 7.07 -2.12
CA LEU A 40 0.79 6.65 -2.17
C LEU A 40 -0.12 7.84 -2.55
N LEU A 41 0.12 9.01 -1.98
CA LEU A 41 -0.61 10.23 -2.30
C LEU A 41 -0.37 10.64 -3.77
N SER A 42 0.89 10.61 -4.21
CA SER A 42 1.26 10.85 -5.62
C SER A 42 0.55 9.88 -6.57
N PHE A 43 0.44 8.60 -6.19
CA PHE A 43 -0.33 7.61 -6.95
C PHE A 43 -1.78 8.04 -7.09
N PHE A 44 -2.48 8.37 -6.00
CA PHE A 44 -3.89 8.76 -6.06
C PHE A 44 -4.14 10.08 -6.82
N VAL A 45 -3.22 11.06 -6.74
CA VAL A 45 -3.36 12.33 -7.49
C VAL A 45 -3.16 12.15 -8.99
N ASN A 46 -2.27 11.24 -9.40
CA ASN A 46 -1.90 11.05 -10.81
C ASN A 46 -2.61 9.88 -11.48
N ILE A 47 -3.49 9.19 -10.75
CA ILE A 47 -4.15 8.00 -11.24
C ILE A 47 -5.05 8.32 -12.44
N ASP A 48 -5.01 7.46 -13.44
CA ASP A 48 -5.84 7.57 -14.62
C ASP A 48 -6.91 6.48 -14.59
N PRO A 49 -8.20 6.81 -14.38
CA PRO A 49 -9.29 5.83 -14.31
C PRO A 49 -9.41 4.96 -15.57
N SER A 50 -8.93 5.45 -16.72
CA SER A 50 -8.93 4.67 -17.96
C SER A 50 -8.00 3.45 -17.93
N GLN A 51 -7.02 3.43 -17.02
CA GLN A 51 -6.03 2.35 -16.87
C GLN A 51 -6.55 1.21 -15.97
N THR A 52 -7.73 0.69 -16.30
CA THR A 52 -8.46 -0.29 -15.48
C THR A 52 -7.66 -1.56 -15.18
N LEU A 53 -6.83 -2.03 -16.10
CA LEU A 53 -6.00 -3.21 -15.89
C LEU A 53 -4.94 -2.99 -14.79
N PHE A 54 -4.27 -1.85 -14.80
CA PHE A 54 -3.29 -1.52 -13.75
C PHE A 54 -3.99 -1.34 -12.41
N LEU A 55 -5.14 -0.66 -12.39
CA LEU A 55 -5.95 -0.47 -11.18
C LEU A 55 -6.34 -1.82 -10.54
N LYS A 56 -6.74 -2.80 -11.35
CA LYS A 56 -7.02 -4.17 -10.85
C LYS A 56 -5.78 -4.81 -10.23
N ILE A 57 -4.63 -4.71 -10.88
CA ILE A 57 -3.37 -5.25 -10.35
C ILE A 57 -2.99 -4.55 -9.04
N ALA A 58 -3.06 -3.22 -8.98
CA ALA A 58 -2.79 -2.45 -7.78
C ALA A 58 -3.77 -2.80 -6.64
N CYS A 59 -5.04 -3.03 -6.95
CA CYS A 59 -6.03 -3.48 -5.97
C CYS A 59 -5.65 -4.85 -5.37
N ILE A 60 -5.25 -5.80 -6.22
CA ILE A 60 -4.83 -7.15 -5.83
C ILE A 60 -3.55 -7.08 -4.99
N VAL A 61 -2.56 -6.29 -5.41
CA VAL A 61 -1.29 -6.13 -4.68
C VAL A 61 -1.53 -5.50 -3.31
N ALA A 62 -2.37 -4.47 -3.22
CA ALA A 62 -2.73 -3.86 -1.94
C ALA A 62 -3.46 -4.86 -1.03
N PHE A 63 -4.37 -5.66 -1.58
CA PHE A 63 -5.07 -6.70 -0.81
C PHE A 63 -4.11 -7.80 -0.32
N ALA A 64 -3.19 -8.25 -1.18
CA ALA A 64 -2.17 -9.23 -0.81
C ALA A 64 -1.23 -8.69 0.28
N MET A 65 -0.83 -7.41 0.20
CA MET A 65 -0.04 -6.74 1.23
C MET A 65 -0.76 -6.70 2.58
N ALA A 66 -2.08 -6.49 2.57
CA ALA A 66 -2.87 -6.54 3.79
C ALA A 66 -2.87 -7.93 4.44
N ILE A 67 -3.11 -8.98 3.64
CA ILE A 67 -3.09 -10.36 4.12
C ILE A 67 -1.70 -10.70 4.66
N LEU A 68 -0.65 -10.41 3.90
CA LEU A 68 0.73 -10.69 4.29
C LEU A 68 1.08 -9.98 5.61
N SER A 69 0.69 -8.71 5.74
CA SER A 69 0.92 -7.95 6.97
C SER A 69 0.14 -8.53 8.15
N GLY A 70 -1.10 -8.98 7.94
CA GLY A 70 -1.87 -9.70 8.96
C GLY A 70 -1.19 -10.99 9.41
N VAL A 71 -0.70 -11.80 8.47
CA VAL A 71 0.06 -13.03 8.76
C VAL A 71 1.33 -12.71 9.56
N ILE A 72 2.14 -11.76 9.09
CA ILE A 72 3.36 -11.35 9.81
C ILE A 72 3.03 -10.83 11.22
N GLY A 73 1.96 -10.04 11.37
CA GLY A 73 1.53 -9.51 12.65
C GLY A 73 1.08 -10.58 13.65
N ILE A 74 0.41 -11.64 13.17
CA ILE A 74 -0.06 -12.76 14.00
C ILE A 74 1.10 -13.65 14.47
N PHE A 75 2.04 -13.94 13.58
CA PHE A 75 3.14 -14.89 13.86
C PHE A 75 4.40 -14.24 14.42
N SER A 76 4.47 -12.90 14.47
CA SER A 76 5.63 -12.20 15.02
C SER A 76 5.61 -12.15 16.55
N ASN A 77 6.72 -12.56 17.16
CA ASN A 77 6.98 -12.39 18.60
C ASN A 77 7.58 -11.01 18.93
N GLU A 78 7.98 -10.24 17.91
CA GLU A 78 8.60 -8.94 18.08
C GLU A 78 7.53 -7.84 18.02
N GLU A 79 7.40 -7.07 19.10
CA GLU A 79 6.36 -6.04 19.24
C GLU A 79 6.43 -4.99 18.13
N TYR A 80 7.63 -4.53 17.76
CA TYR A 80 7.81 -3.52 16.72
C TYR A 80 7.38 -4.01 15.34
N ILE A 81 7.63 -5.29 15.02
CA ILE A 81 7.17 -5.91 13.77
C ILE A 81 5.65 -6.02 13.79
N ARG A 82 5.07 -6.47 14.91
CA ARG A 82 3.62 -6.61 15.06
C ARG A 82 2.89 -5.28 14.87
N ILE A 83 3.37 -4.20 15.51
CA ILE A 83 2.77 -2.87 15.35
C ILE A 83 2.92 -2.39 13.91
N GLY A 84 4.12 -2.52 13.32
CA GLY A 84 4.36 -2.16 11.92
C GLY A 84 3.43 -2.92 10.96
N SER A 85 3.27 -4.22 11.18
CA SER A 85 2.38 -5.11 10.43
C SER A 85 0.91 -4.69 10.53
N ILE A 86 0.43 -4.33 11.71
CA ILE A 86 -0.95 -3.85 11.87
C ILE A 86 -1.16 -2.56 11.06
N VAL A 87 -0.23 -1.61 11.16
CA VAL A 87 -0.33 -0.33 10.44
C VAL A 87 -0.31 -0.53 8.93
N VAL A 88 0.67 -1.30 8.41
CA VAL A 88 0.76 -1.59 6.96
C VAL A 88 -0.46 -2.37 6.49
N GLY A 89 -0.97 -3.30 7.29
CA GLY A 89 -2.16 -4.08 7.00
C GLY A 89 -3.41 -3.21 6.83
N ILE A 90 -3.67 -2.33 7.81
CA ILE A 90 -4.82 -1.41 7.77
C ILE A 90 -4.72 -0.47 6.57
N VAL A 91 -3.57 0.16 6.36
CA VAL A 91 -3.37 1.10 5.23
C VAL A 91 -3.57 0.38 3.90
N SER A 92 -3.03 -0.83 3.75
CA SER A 92 -3.15 -1.62 2.52
C SER A 92 -4.60 -2.04 2.24
N LEU A 93 -5.38 -2.37 3.27
CA LEU A 93 -6.84 -2.61 3.15
C LEU A 93 -7.58 -1.37 2.69
N VAL A 94 -7.32 -0.23 3.33
CA VAL A 94 -7.96 1.05 2.96
C VAL A 94 -7.65 1.40 1.51
N VAL A 95 -6.39 1.26 1.08
CA VAL A 95 -5.98 1.49 -0.31
C VAL A 95 -6.71 0.55 -1.28
N SER A 96 -6.80 -0.74 -0.94
CA SER A 96 -7.51 -1.73 -1.76
C SER A 96 -8.98 -1.36 -1.93
N LEU A 97 -9.66 -0.99 -0.84
CA LEU A 97 -11.06 -0.55 -0.86
C LEU A 97 -11.25 0.75 -1.65
N LEU A 98 -10.35 1.72 -1.49
CA LEU A 98 -10.38 2.96 -2.26
C LEU A 98 -10.23 2.70 -3.76
N ILE A 99 -9.32 1.81 -4.15
CA ILE A 99 -9.16 1.40 -5.56
C ILE A 99 -10.43 0.73 -6.07
N LEU A 100 -10.98 -0.21 -5.29
CA LEU A 100 -12.18 -0.95 -5.64
C LEU A 100 -13.40 -0.04 -5.84
N PHE A 101 -13.67 0.85 -4.89
CA PHE A 101 -14.89 1.68 -4.91
C PHE A 101 -14.78 2.90 -5.83
N MET A 102 -13.63 3.59 -5.84
CA MET A 102 -13.53 4.85 -6.60
C MET A 102 -13.15 4.64 -8.07
N PHE A 103 -12.39 3.58 -8.39
CA PHE A 103 -11.73 3.48 -9.69
C PHE A 103 -12.10 2.22 -10.48
N LEU A 104 -12.76 1.23 -9.87
CA LEU A 104 -13.15 -0.01 -10.54
C LEU A 104 -14.66 -0.13 -10.81
N GLU A 105 -15.39 0.99 -10.89
CA GLU A 105 -16.85 1.02 -11.15
C GLU A 105 -17.57 -0.14 -10.46
N PHE A 106 -17.43 -0.23 -9.14
CA PHE A 106 -18.10 -1.28 -8.38
C PHE A 106 -19.62 -1.10 -8.55
N ARG A 107 -20.23 -1.93 -9.40
CA ARG A 107 -21.70 -1.99 -9.52
C ARG A 107 -22.21 -2.90 -8.41
N PRO A 108 -22.80 -2.38 -7.32
CA PRO A 108 -23.57 -3.24 -6.43
C PRO A 108 -24.71 -3.85 -7.25
N LEU A 109 -24.79 -5.19 -7.18
CA LEU A 109 -25.85 -6.01 -7.79
C LEU A 109 -27.24 -5.54 -7.38
#